data_AF-A0A940MQI2-F1
#
_entry.id   AF-A0A940MQI2-F1
#
_cell.length_a   1.000
_cell.length_b   1.000
_cell.length_c   1.000
_cell.angle_alpha   90.00
_cell.angle_beta   90.00
_cell.angle_gamma   90.00
#
_symmetry.space_group_name_H-M   'P 1'
#
loop_
_entity.id
_entity.type
_entity.pdbx_description
1 polymer ?
#
loop_
_entity_poly.entity_id
_entity_poly.type
_entity_poly.pdbx_seq_one_letter_code
_entity_poly.pdbx_strand_id
1 'polypeptide(L)'
;MRLLLPALIPSWRFFRAVAPSPRVERRIWRNGRPGPWQPVCPRPDHVSAVQMLGRLFWNPDWNAALYLVTLSERVVEQGSSRAAAEILARASEGFEGVVQIRLVFVSREGGGLAREVLYQSAEPEATG
;
A
#
# COMPACT_ATOMS: atom_id res chain seq x y z
N MET A 1 -29.14 -18.90 -28.36
CA MET A 1 -28.68 -17.75 -27.55
C MET A 1 -28.45 -18.23 -26.13
N ARG A 2 -27.21 -18.29 -25.66
CA ARG A 2 -26.89 -18.65 -24.26
C ARG A 2 -25.89 -17.65 -23.73
N LEU A 3 -26.40 -16.60 -23.09
CA LEU A 3 -25.62 -15.63 -22.35
C LEU A 3 -25.09 -16.33 -21.10
N LEU A 4 -23.89 -16.89 -21.20
CA LEU A 4 -23.07 -17.22 -20.04
C LEU A 4 -22.55 -15.88 -19.49
N LEU A 5 -23.32 -15.25 -18.60
CA LEU A 5 -22.75 -14.23 -17.72
C LEU A 5 -21.93 -14.99 -16.67
N PRO A 6 -20.58 -14.97 -16.72
CA PRO A 6 -19.83 -15.43 -15.57
C PRO A 6 -20.21 -14.51 -14.42
N ALA A 7 -20.50 -15.10 -13.27
CA ALA A 7 -20.76 -14.40 -12.03
C ALA A 7 -19.51 -13.59 -11.62
N LEU A 8 -19.36 -12.40 -12.20
CA LEU A 8 -18.67 -11.27 -11.60
C LEU A 8 -19.55 -10.82 -10.45
N ILE A 9 -19.47 -11.54 -9.33
CA ILE A 9 -19.78 -10.93 -8.06
C ILE A 9 -18.62 -9.96 -7.84
N PRO A 10 -18.80 -8.63 -8.00
CA PRO A 10 -17.79 -7.74 -7.47
C PRO A 10 -17.81 -8.04 -5.97
N SER A 11 -16.65 -8.31 -5.36
CA SER A 11 -16.55 -8.52 -3.91
C SER A 11 -16.79 -7.19 -3.18
N TRP A 12 -17.99 -6.64 -3.32
CA TRP A 12 -18.53 -5.43 -2.70
C TRP A 12 -19.19 -5.73 -1.34
N ARG A 13 -18.97 -6.94 -0.80
CA ARG A 13 -19.31 -7.29 0.58
C ARG A 13 -18.24 -6.81 1.58
N PHE A 14 -17.65 -5.64 1.36
CA PHE A 14 -16.58 -5.10 2.21
C PHE A 14 -16.86 -3.71 2.80
N PHE A 15 -18.01 -3.08 2.53
CA PHE A 15 -18.44 -1.93 3.33
C PHE A 15 -19.41 -2.38 4.43
N ARG A 16 -18.91 -3.16 5.41
CA ARG A 16 -19.60 -3.34 6.71
C ARG A 16 -19.00 -2.49 7.83
N ALA A 17 -17.86 -1.84 7.60
CA ALA A 17 -17.23 -0.93 8.55
C ALA A 17 -16.31 0.07 7.82
N VAL A 18 -16.03 1.23 8.43
CA VAL A 18 -14.94 2.12 8.01
C VAL A 18 -13.63 1.35 8.16
N ALA A 19 -13.18 0.75 7.07
CA ALA A 19 -12.01 -0.11 6.99
C ALA A 19 -10.76 0.77 6.74
N PRO A 20 -9.65 0.55 7.47
CA PRO A 20 -8.44 1.34 7.26
C PRO A 20 -7.86 1.14 5.86
N SER A 21 -7.56 2.23 5.14
CA SER A 21 -7.01 2.14 3.78
C SER A 21 -5.76 1.23 3.69
N PRO A 22 -5.56 0.52 2.56
CA PRO A 22 -4.41 -0.36 2.39
C PRO A 22 -3.10 0.41 2.60
N ARG A 23 -2.19 -0.18 3.36
CA ARG A 23 -0.87 0.40 3.65
C ARG A 23 0.15 -0.15 2.67
N VAL A 24 0.92 0.74 2.07
CA VAL A 24 2.06 0.34 1.23
C VAL A 24 3.26 0.05 2.12
N GLU A 25 3.80 -1.15 1.98
CA GLU A 25 5.09 -1.53 2.54
C GLU A 25 6.07 -1.87 1.43
N ARG A 26 7.34 -1.56 1.66
CA ARG A 26 8.46 -1.90 0.79
C ARG A 26 9.48 -2.76 1.53
N ARG A 27 10.21 -3.59 0.79
CA ARG A 27 11.47 -4.19 1.24
C ARG A 27 12.50 -4.04 0.14
N ILE A 28 13.78 -4.03 0.53
CA ILE A 28 14.90 -3.87 -0.39
C ILE A 28 15.62 -5.20 -0.48
N TRP A 29 15.85 -5.67 -1.70
CA TRP A 29 16.68 -6.83 -1.98
C TRP A 29 18.12 -6.41 -2.21
N ARG A 30 19.04 -7.07 -1.51
CA ARG A 30 20.49 -6.87 -1.64
C ARG A 30 21.16 -8.22 -1.77
N ASN A 31 21.99 -8.39 -2.80
CA ASN A 31 22.72 -9.63 -3.08
C ASN A 31 21.79 -10.87 -3.06
N GLY A 32 20.63 -10.77 -3.72
CA GLY A 32 19.63 -11.86 -3.78
C GLY A 32 18.89 -12.15 -2.47
N ARG A 33 19.07 -11.33 -1.42
CA ARG A 33 18.40 -11.53 -0.12
C ARG A 33 17.40 -10.42 0.19
N PRO A 34 16.17 -10.74 0.63
CA PRO A 34 15.19 -9.74 1.00
C PRO A 34 15.49 -9.13 2.37
N GLY A 35 15.47 -7.81 2.46
CA GLY A 35 15.42 -7.08 3.72
C GLY A 35 14.04 -7.14 4.41
N PRO A 36 13.90 -6.52 5.59
CA PRO A 36 12.63 -6.44 6.30
C PRO A 36 11.61 -5.54 5.56
N TRP A 37 10.34 -5.82 5.75
CA TRP A 37 9.24 -4.96 5.29
C TRP A 37 9.16 -3.68 6.14
N GLN A 38 9.03 -2.54 5.46
CA GLN A 38 8.95 -1.22 6.08
C GLN A 38 7.84 -0.39 5.43
N PRO A 39 7.12 0.46 6.19
CA PRO A 39 6.12 1.37 5.62
C PRO A 39 6.77 2.38 4.66
N VAL A 40 6.14 2.63 3.50
CA VAL A 40 6.60 3.66 2.56
C VAL A 40 6.35 5.07 3.12
N CYS A 41 5.24 5.25 3.84
CA CYS A 41 4.92 6.48 4.57
C CYS A 41 4.84 6.16 6.08
N PRO A 42 5.96 6.27 6.82
CA PRO A 42 5.95 6.04 8.27
C PRO A 42 5.07 7.10 8.95
N ARG A 43 4.23 6.66 9.88
CA ARG A 43 3.45 7.61 10.69
C ARG A 43 4.37 8.17 11.78
N PRO A 44 4.36 9.49 12.01
CA PRO A 44 5.09 10.07 13.14
C PRO A 44 4.44 9.59 14.44
N ASP A 45 5.26 9.18 15.40
CA ASP A 45 4.80 8.71 16.73
C ASP A 45 4.20 9.84 17.56
N HIS A 46 4.69 11.06 17.36
CA HIS A 46 4.20 12.27 18.02
C HIS A 46 4.07 13.42 17.03
N VAL A 47 2.99 14.19 17.15
CA VAL A 47 2.76 15.43 16.40
C VAL A 47 2.49 16.53 17.43
N SER A 48 3.32 17.57 17.44
CA SER A 48 3.10 18.72 18.31
C SER A 48 1.89 19.54 17.85
N ALA A 49 1.26 20.28 18.77
CA ALA A 49 0.13 21.15 18.45
C ALA A 49 0.48 22.22 17.39
N VAL A 50 1.71 22.74 17.42
CA VAL A 50 2.21 23.70 16.43
C VAL A 50 2.34 23.08 15.04
N GLN A 51 2.86 21.85 14.94
CA GLN A 51 2.90 21.11 13.68
C GLN A 51 1.48 20.82 13.18
N MET A 52 0.54 20.50 14.07
CA MET A 52 -0.86 20.29 13.69
C MET A 52 -1.50 21.56 13.09
N LEU A 53 -1.22 22.73 13.68
CA LEU A 53 -1.67 24.02 13.16
C LEU A 53 -1.04 24.35 11.79
N GLY A 54 0.27 24.11 11.62
CA GLY A 54 0.93 24.32 10.32
C GLY A 54 0.34 23.44 9.21
N ARG A 55 -0.06 22.21 9.53
CA ARG A 55 -0.66 21.26 8.56
C ARG A 55 -2.04 21.67 8.05
N LEU A 56 -2.76 22.57 8.75
CA LEU A 56 -4.03 23.12 8.25
C LEU A 56 -3.82 24.04 7.04
N PHE A 57 -2.65 24.67 6.93
CA PHE A 57 -2.38 25.65 5.88
C PHE A 57 -1.65 25.03 4.67
N TRP A 58 -0.73 24.08 4.89
CA TRP A 58 -0.03 23.38 3.80
C TRP A 58 0.67 22.11 4.29
N ASN A 59 0.45 20.98 3.60
CA ASN A 59 1.16 19.73 3.91
C ASN A 59 1.35 18.84 2.66
N PRO A 60 2.48 18.97 1.94
CA PRO A 60 2.73 18.21 0.71
C PRO A 60 2.88 16.70 0.97
N ASP A 61 3.39 16.32 2.15
CA ASP A 61 3.57 14.91 2.52
C ASP A 61 2.23 14.19 2.71
N TRP A 62 1.20 14.90 3.20
CA TRP A 62 -0.15 14.36 3.28
C TRP A 62 -0.76 14.14 1.89
N ASN A 63 -0.52 15.04 0.93
CA ASN A 63 -0.97 14.85 -0.44
C ASN A 63 -0.30 13.62 -1.08
N ALA A 64 0.99 13.41 -0.84
CA ALA A 64 1.70 12.22 -1.30
C ALA A 64 1.15 10.94 -0.67
N ALA A 65 0.83 10.96 0.62
CA ALA A 65 0.22 9.84 1.33
C ALA A 65 -1.20 9.52 0.80
N LEU A 66 -2.04 10.53 0.58
CA LEU A 66 -3.37 10.36 0.00
C LEU A 66 -3.30 9.80 -1.42
N TYR A 67 -2.35 10.28 -2.23
CA TYR A 67 -2.15 9.75 -3.57
C TYR A 67 -1.72 8.27 -3.56
N LEU A 68 -0.83 7.86 -2.65
CA LEU A 68 -0.46 6.46 -2.46
C LEU A 68 -1.65 5.60 -2.04
N VAL A 69 -2.55 6.12 -1.21
CA VAL A 69 -3.81 5.44 -0.86
C VAL A 69 -4.67 5.23 -2.10
N THR A 70 -4.89 6.27 -2.91
CA THR A 70 -5.66 6.17 -4.16
C THR A 70 -5.07 5.15 -5.13
N LEU A 71 -3.73 5.10 -5.26
CA LEU A 71 -3.09 4.07 -6.09
C LEU A 71 -3.32 2.67 -5.52
N SER A 72 -3.24 2.51 -4.20
CA SER A 72 -3.44 1.23 -3.53
C SER A 72 -4.86 0.71 -3.73
N GLU A 73 -5.86 1.59 -3.60
CA GLU A 73 -7.27 1.27 -3.89
C GLU A 73 -7.43 0.81 -5.35
N ARG A 74 -6.83 1.51 -6.32
CA ARG A 74 -6.85 1.09 -7.73
C ARG A 74 -6.20 -0.27 -7.98
N VAL A 75 -5.13 -0.61 -7.26
CA VAL A 75 -4.51 -1.94 -7.36
C VAL A 75 -5.45 -3.01 -6.81
N VAL A 76 -6.03 -2.79 -5.62
CA VAL A 76 -6.89 -3.77 -4.95
C VAL A 76 -8.23 -3.95 -5.66
N GLU A 77 -8.88 -2.87 -6.06
CA GLU A 77 -10.24 -2.90 -6.63
C GLU A 77 -10.25 -3.22 -8.13
N GLN A 78 -9.24 -2.74 -8.86
CA GLN A 78 -9.23 -2.80 -10.34
C GLN A 78 -8.10 -3.68 -10.89
N GLY A 79 -7.23 -4.23 -10.03
CA GLY A 79 -6.06 -4.98 -10.48
C GLY A 79 -5.09 -4.13 -11.30
N SER A 80 -5.04 -2.82 -11.07
CA SER A 80 -4.32 -1.89 -11.96
C SER A 80 -2.80 -2.07 -11.91
N SER A 81 -2.23 -2.68 -12.95
CA SER A 81 -0.77 -2.85 -13.10
C SER A 81 -0.01 -1.52 -13.17
N ARG A 82 -0.60 -0.52 -13.85
CA ARG A 82 -0.04 0.84 -13.92
C ARG A 82 0.05 1.49 -12.54
N ALA A 83 -0.99 1.33 -11.70
CA ALA A 83 -0.96 1.86 -10.34
C ALA A 83 0.10 1.15 -9.49
N ALA A 84 0.25 -0.17 -9.63
CA ALA A 84 1.30 -0.92 -8.94
C ALA A 84 2.72 -0.48 -9.37
N ALA A 85 2.94 -0.23 -10.67
CA ALA A 85 4.20 0.29 -11.18
C ALA A 85 4.54 1.69 -10.63
N GLU A 86 3.54 2.58 -10.55
CA GLU A 86 3.71 3.91 -9.95
C GLU A 86 4.05 3.84 -8.46
N ILE A 87 3.39 2.95 -7.70
CA ILE A 87 3.71 2.71 -6.29
C ILE A 87 5.16 2.20 -6.18
N LEU A 88 5.57 1.27 -7.04
CA LEU A 88 6.92 0.72 -7.03
C LEU A 88 7.98 1.78 -7.34
N ALA A 89 7.76 2.61 -8.35
CA ALA A 89 8.66 3.71 -8.72
C ALA A 89 8.88 4.65 -7.53
N ARG A 90 7.80 5.10 -6.90
CA ARG A 90 7.84 5.97 -5.72
C ARG A 90 8.47 5.29 -4.50
N ALA A 91 8.19 4.01 -4.29
CA ALA A 91 8.77 3.25 -3.18
C ALA A 91 10.28 3.05 -3.33
N SER A 92 10.79 3.14 -4.57
CA SER A 92 12.20 3.00 -4.92
C SER A 92 12.99 4.31 -4.82
N GLU A 93 12.33 5.46 -4.75
CA GLU A 93 12.99 6.76 -4.63
C GLU A 93 13.90 6.80 -3.39
N GLY A 94 15.18 7.15 -3.62
CA GLY A 94 16.18 7.28 -2.56
C GLY A 94 16.78 5.96 -2.05
N PHE A 95 16.49 4.82 -2.68
CA PHE A 95 17.06 3.53 -2.32
C PHE A 95 17.88 2.91 -3.46
N GLU A 96 19.04 2.35 -3.09
CA GLU A 96 19.83 1.50 -3.98
C GLU A 96 19.45 0.02 -3.76
N GLY A 97 19.28 -0.71 -4.87
CA GLY A 97 18.89 -2.12 -4.89
C GLY A 97 17.48 -2.35 -5.44
N VAL A 98 17.06 -3.62 -5.52
CA VAL A 98 15.76 -3.95 -6.09
C VAL A 98 14.68 -3.86 -5.02
N VAL A 99 13.71 -2.97 -5.23
CA VAL A 99 12.60 -2.78 -4.29
C VAL A 99 11.45 -3.72 -4.64
N GLN A 100 10.85 -4.28 -3.60
CA GLN A 100 9.59 -5.00 -3.71
C GLN A 100 8.55 -4.32 -2.83
N ILE A 101 7.31 -4.28 -3.30
CA ILE A 101 6.19 -3.66 -2.59
C ILE A 101 5.12 -4.68 -2.25
N ARG A 102 4.37 -4.39 -1.19
CA ARG A 102 3.12 -5.08 -0.86
C ARG A 102 2.09 -4.10 -0.32
N LEU A 103 0.82 -4.44 -0.50
CA LEU A 103 -0.32 -3.73 0.09
C LEU A 103 -0.85 -4.57 1.25
N VAL A 104 -0.94 -3.97 2.43
CA VAL A 104 -1.37 -4.64 3.65
C VAL A 104 -2.56 -3.93 4.25
N PHE A 105 -3.63 -4.67 4.49
CA PHE A 105 -4.74 -4.23 5.32
C PHE A 105 -4.46 -4.57 6.77
N VAL A 106 -4.68 -3.62 7.67
CA VAL A 106 -4.42 -3.80 9.10
C VAL A 106 -5.70 -3.51 9.88
N SER A 107 -6.39 -4.55 10.34
CA SER A 107 -7.58 -4.45 11.20
C SER A 107 -7.22 -4.65 12.67
N ARG A 108 -8.10 -4.20 13.56
CA ARG A 108 -8.04 -4.53 14.98
C ARG A 108 -9.15 -5.52 15.28
N GLU A 109 -8.79 -6.74 15.67
CA GLU A 109 -9.72 -7.84 15.94
C GLU A 109 -9.37 -8.47 17.30
N GLY A 110 -10.37 -8.63 18.16
CA GLY A 110 -10.22 -9.38 19.43
C GLY A 110 -9.11 -8.88 20.37
N GLY A 111 -8.74 -7.59 20.32
CA GLY A 111 -7.65 -7.02 21.13
C GLY A 111 -6.26 -7.07 20.48
N GLY A 112 -6.12 -7.71 19.30
CA GLY A 112 -4.89 -7.76 18.51
C GLY A 112 -4.95 -6.93 17.22
N LEU A 113 -3.81 -6.78 16.55
CA LEU A 113 -3.73 -6.26 15.19
C LEU A 113 -3.66 -7.45 14.21
N ALA A 114 -4.67 -7.59 13.36
CA ALA A 114 -4.65 -8.55 12.26
C ALA A 114 -4.11 -7.87 11.00
N ARG A 115 -3.34 -8.62 10.20
CA ARG A 115 -2.68 -8.11 8.99
C ARG A 115 -2.99 -9.04 7.83
N GLU A 116 -3.53 -8.49 6.76
CA GLU A 116 -3.88 -9.22 5.55
C GLU A 116 -3.10 -8.62 4.36
N VAL A 117 -2.42 -9.45 3.59
CA VAL A 117 -1.69 -9.00 2.39
C VAL A 117 -2.64 -9.07 1.20
N LEU A 118 -2.98 -7.91 0.64
CA LEU A 118 -3.91 -7.79 -0.48
C LEU A 118 -3.22 -7.87 -1.85
N TYR A 119 -1.94 -7.49 -1.88
CA TYR A 119 -1.12 -7.51 -3.09
C TYR A 119 0.35 -7.62 -2.70
N GLN A 120 1.14 -8.35 -3.49
CA GLN A 120 2.60 -8.36 -3.41
C GLN A 120 3.17 -8.36 -4.84
N SER A 121 4.11 -7.48 -5.14
CA SER A 121 4.77 -7.48 -6.44
C SER A 121 5.66 -8.72 -6.59
N ALA A 122 6.00 -9.09 -7.82
CA ALA A 122 6.89 -10.21 -8.08
C ALA A 122 8.21 -10.08 -7.30
N GLU A 123 8.76 -11.22 -6.91
CA GLU A 123 10.12 -11.23 -6.37
C GLU A 123 11.08 -10.86 -7.50
N PRO A 124 12.07 -10.00 -7.22
CA PRO A 124 13.06 -9.68 -8.23
C PRO A 124 13.85 -10.94 -8.56
N GLU A 125 14.11 -11.14 -9.85
CA GLU A 125 14.98 -12.23 -10.30
C GLU A 125 16.32 -12.10 -9.57
N ALA A 126 16.78 -13.20 -8.98
CA ALA A 126 18.07 -13.24 -8.32
C ALA A 126 19.17 -13.13 -9.40
N THR A 127 19.47 -11.91 -9.83
CA THR A 127 20.67 -11.66 -10.61
C THR A 127 21.86 -11.90 -9.68
N GLY A 128 22.44 -13.08 -9.81
CA GLY A 128 23.66 -13.51 -9.13
C GLY A 128 24.91 -12.79 -9.63
#